data_AF-A0A382LZH0-F1
#
_entry.id   AF-A0A382LZH0-F1
#
_cell.length_a   1.000
_cell.length_b   1.000
_cell.length_c   1.000
_cell.angle_alpha   90.00
_cell.angle_beta   90.00
_cell.angle_gamma   90.00
#
_symmetry.space_group_name_H-M   'P 1'
#
loop_
_entity.id
_entity.type
_entity.pdbx_description
1 polymer ?
#
loop_
_entity_poly.entity_id
_entity_poly.type
_entity_poly.pdbx_seq_one_letter_code
_entity_poly.pdbx_strand_id
1 'polypeptide(L)'
;MDEPKRSKRLFVASIVVLLLLSVTVTFAGYGPIVPLVDSDGDGEFDWSDNCRDSANSEQRDTDGDGVGDQCDDDSVIVPDLPDSDGDGVPDSDDSCPSDNPDDTDGDSVCDSA
;
A
#
# COMPACT_ATOMS: atom_id res chain seq x y z
N MET A 1 45.74 -34.63 36.89
CA MET A 1 45.12 -33.46 36.25
C MET A 1 44.08 -33.98 35.28
N ASP A 2 42.80 -33.85 35.57
CA ASP A 2 41.74 -34.10 34.58
C ASP A 2 40.48 -33.35 35.00
N GLU A 3 39.90 -32.63 34.03
CA GLU A 3 39.06 -31.47 34.25
C GLU A 3 37.65 -31.74 34.82
N PRO A 4 37.04 -30.76 35.51
CA PRO A 4 35.70 -30.89 36.08
C PRO A 4 34.62 -30.94 34.97
N LYS A 5 34.32 -32.13 34.44
CA LYS A 5 33.26 -32.38 33.43
C LYS A 5 31.88 -31.83 33.83
N ARG A 6 31.61 -31.68 35.14
CA ARG A 6 30.38 -31.09 35.68
C ARG A 6 30.29 -29.58 35.42
N SER A 7 31.43 -28.88 35.42
CA SER A 7 31.52 -27.43 35.17
C SER A 7 31.22 -27.10 33.71
N LYS A 8 31.74 -27.90 32.76
CA LYS A 8 31.48 -27.70 31.32
C LYS A 8 30.01 -27.90 30.94
N ARG A 9 29.33 -28.89 31.54
CA ARG A 9 27.89 -29.13 31.29
C ARG A 9 27.02 -28.00 31.85
N LEU A 10 27.33 -27.48 33.03
CA LEU A 10 26.64 -26.31 33.59
C LEU A 10 26.91 -25.04 32.78
N PHE A 11 28.13 -24.85 32.29
CA PHE A 11 28.50 -23.69 31.48
C PHE A 11 27.79 -23.69 30.12
N VAL A 12 27.77 -24.84 29.43
CA VAL A 12 27.02 -25.02 28.17
C VAL A 12 25.51 -24.89 28.41
N ALA A 13 24.97 -25.48 29.49
CA ALA A 13 23.55 -25.33 29.82
C ALA A 13 23.19 -23.87 30.14
N SER A 14 24.06 -23.12 30.82
CA SER A 14 23.84 -21.71 31.13
C SER A 14 23.91 -20.84 29.87
N ILE A 15 24.82 -21.13 28.93
CA ILE A 15 24.90 -20.42 27.65
C ILE A 15 23.66 -20.72 26.80
N VAL A 16 23.22 -21.98 26.74
CA VAL A 16 22.01 -22.37 26.01
C VAL A 16 20.76 -21.75 26.63
N VAL A 17 20.64 -21.71 27.95
CA VAL A 17 19.51 -21.04 28.63
C VAL A 17 19.55 -19.53 28.41
N LEU A 18 20.71 -18.88 28.46
CA LEU A 18 20.85 -17.44 28.19
C LEU A 18 20.56 -17.11 26.72
N LEU A 19 20.99 -17.95 25.78
CA LEU A 19 20.69 -17.78 24.35
C LEU A 19 19.23 -18.05 24.04
N LEU A 20 18.61 -19.07 24.65
CA LEU A 20 17.18 -19.33 24.49
C LEU A 20 16.35 -18.20 25.11
N LEU A 21 16.73 -17.70 26.29
CA LEU A 21 16.07 -16.54 26.90
C LEU A 21 16.26 -15.27 26.06
N SER A 22 17.48 -15.00 25.57
CA SER A 22 17.73 -13.83 24.70
C SER A 22 16.99 -13.93 23.37
N VAL A 23 16.93 -15.13 22.76
CA VAL A 23 16.15 -15.39 21.53
C VAL A 23 14.66 -15.22 21.81
N THR A 24 14.13 -15.75 22.91
CA THR A 24 12.71 -15.60 23.27
C THR A 24 12.32 -14.15 23.61
N VAL A 25 13.23 -13.37 24.21
CA VAL A 25 13.00 -11.95 24.52
C VAL A 25 13.01 -11.09 23.26
N THR A 26 13.78 -11.49 22.22
CA THR A 26 13.74 -10.83 20.91
C THR A 26 12.52 -11.17 20.04
N PHE A 27 11.54 -11.94 20.51
CA PHE A 27 10.29 -12.18 19.74
C PHE A 27 9.02 -11.65 20.45
N ALA A 28 9.13 -11.12 21.67
CA ALA A 28 7.98 -10.71 22.46
C ALA A 28 7.50 -9.26 22.22
N GLY A 29 7.87 -8.61 21.11
CA GLY A 29 7.49 -7.20 20.91
C GLY A 29 7.91 -6.51 19.61
N TYR A 30 8.18 -7.24 18.53
CA TYR A 30 8.53 -6.62 17.24
C TYR A 30 7.29 -6.45 16.37
N GLY A 31 6.52 -5.41 16.69
CA GLY A 31 5.53 -4.82 15.79
C GLY A 31 5.11 -3.47 16.37
N PRO A 32 4.98 -2.40 15.56
CA PRO A 32 4.30 -1.21 16.04
C PRO A 32 2.93 -1.62 16.58
N ILE A 33 2.51 -1.03 17.70
CA ILE A 33 1.12 -1.14 18.16
C ILE A 33 0.30 -0.36 17.12
N VAL A 34 -0.05 -1.01 16.01
CA VAL A 34 -0.93 -0.44 14.99
C VAL A 34 -2.31 -0.32 15.63
N PRO A 35 -2.90 0.90 15.68
CA PRO A 35 -4.27 1.07 16.11
C PRO A 35 -5.18 0.17 15.27
N LEU A 36 -5.99 -0.67 15.94
CA LEU A 36 -7.02 -1.49 15.29
C LEU A 36 -8.26 -0.61 15.04
N VAL A 37 -8.06 0.48 14.33
CA VAL A 37 -9.12 1.43 13.95
C VAL A 37 -9.51 1.14 12.51
N ASP A 38 -10.81 1.20 12.29
CA ASP A 38 -11.49 1.10 11.00
C ASP A 38 -12.45 2.29 11.01
N SER A 39 -12.04 3.37 10.34
CA SER A 39 -12.67 4.69 10.43
C SER A 39 -13.97 4.78 9.64
N ASP A 40 -14.10 4.03 8.55
CA ASP A 40 -15.27 4.04 7.67
C ASP A 40 -16.19 2.81 7.84
N GLY A 41 -15.73 1.79 8.57
CA GLY A 41 -16.49 0.61 8.96
C GLY A 41 -16.61 -0.43 7.85
N ASP A 42 -15.66 -0.48 6.91
CA ASP A 42 -15.72 -1.34 5.73
C ASP A 42 -15.09 -2.73 5.91
N GLY A 43 -14.38 -2.93 7.03
CA GLY A 43 -13.74 -4.18 7.40
C GLY A 43 -12.23 -4.26 7.14
N GLU A 44 -11.62 -3.23 6.55
CA GLU A 44 -10.17 -3.04 6.48
C GLU A 44 -9.70 -2.07 7.60
N PHE A 45 -8.47 -2.20 8.08
CA PHE A 45 -7.95 -1.29 9.11
C PHE A 45 -7.33 -0.05 8.47
N ASP A 46 -7.41 1.12 9.12
CA ASP A 46 -6.87 2.42 8.63
C ASP A 46 -5.40 2.41 8.14
N TRP A 47 -4.61 1.42 8.58
CA TRP A 47 -3.20 1.26 8.21
C TRP A 47 -2.97 0.42 6.96
N SER A 48 -3.98 -0.33 6.52
CA SER A 48 -3.99 -1.17 5.32
C SER A 48 -5.10 -0.81 4.33
N ASP A 49 -5.98 0.10 4.70
CA ASP A 49 -7.08 0.62 3.90
C ASP A 49 -6.62 1.67 2.88
N ASN A 50 -6.82 1.39 1.59
CA ASN A 50 -6.50 2.31 0.49
C ASN A 50 -7.52 3.44 0.33
N CYS A 51 -8.61 3.44 1.11
CA CYS A 51 -9.61 4.49 1.21
C CYS A 51 -10.09 4.75 2.65
N ARG A 52 -9.17 5.03 3.58
CA ARG A 52 -9.40 5.27 5.04
C ARG A 52 -10.73 5.89 5.48
N ASP A 53 -11.29 6.82 4.71
CA ASP A 53 -12.50 7.58 5.07
C ASP A 53 -13.71 7.24 4.16
N SER A 54 -13.64 6.22 3.31
CA SER A 54 -14.63 5.90 2.27
C SER A 54 -14.74 4.41 2.00
N ALA A 55 -15.77 3.80 2.59
CA ALA A 55 -15.94 2.36 2.62
C ALA A 55 -15.85 1.68 1.24
N ASN A 56 -14.89 0.78 1.10
CA ASN A 56 -14.60 0.04 -0.12
C ASN A 56 -14.07 -1.38 0.20
N SER A 57 -14.89 -2.21 0.87
CA SER A 57 -14.52 -3.54 1.40
C SER A 57 -13.81 -4.52 0.44
N GLU A 58 -13.86 -4.30 -0.88
CA GLU A 58 -13.14 -5.08 -1.88
C GLU A 58 -11.68 -4.62 -2.08
N GLN A 59 -11.31 -3.46 -1.51
CA GLN A 59 -10.01 -2.80 -1.58
C GLN A 59 -9.49 -2.76 -3.03
N ARG A 60 -10.40 -2.46 -3.97
CA ARG A 60 -10.08 -2.40 -5.39
C ARG A 60 -9.25 -1.15 -5.65
N ASP A 61 -8.18 -1.34 -6.40
CA ASP A 61 -7.23 -0.35 -6.88
C ASP A 61 -6.86 -0.80 -8.30
N THR A 62 -7.54 -0.21 -9.28
CA THR A 62 -7.52 -0.67 -10.68
C THR A 62 -6.24 -0.29 -11.41
N ASP A 63 -5.64 0.85 -11.09
CA ASP A 63 -4.41 1.36 -11.70
C ASP A 63 -3.15 1.05 -10.87
N GLY A 64 -3.30 0.62 -9.62
CA GLY A 64 -2.23 0.15 -8.76
C GLY A 64 -1.40 1.26 -8.13
N ASP A 65 -1.97 2.46 -7.99
CA ASP A 65 -1.29 3.63 -7.43
C ASP A 65 -1.28 3.67 -5.89
N GLY A 66 -2.10 2.83 -5.26
CA GLY A 66 -2.27 2.70 -3.81
C GLY A 66 -3.42 3.50 -3.22
N VAL A 67 -4.25 4.16 -4.04
CA VAL A 67 -5.52 4.79 -3.70
C VAL A 67 -6.64 3.89 -4.25
N GLY A 68 -7.68 3.64 -3.45
CA GLY A 68 -8.76 2.76 -3.93
C GLY A 68 -9.70 3.46 -4.90
N ASP A 69 -10.27 2.71 -5.85
CA ASP A 69 -11.24 3.20 -6.86
C ASP A 69 -12.41 4.02 -6.25
N GLN A 70 -12.72 3.83 -4.97
CA GLN A 70 -13.81 4.51 -4.27
C GLN A 70 -13.47 5.93 -3.82
N CYS A 71 -12.19 6.23 -3.60
CA CYS A 71 -11.67 7.49 -3.09
C CYS A 71 -10.59 8.11 -3.99
N ASP A 72 -10.34 7.48 -5.13
CA ASP A 72 -9.42 7.95 -6.15
C ASP A 72 -10.16 8.86 -7.14
N ASP A 73 -9.93 10.16 -7.03
CA ASP A 73 -10.45 11.17 -7.97
C ASP A 73 -9.72 11.11 -9.34
N ASP A 74 -8.56 10.44 -9.41
CA ASP A 74 -7.70 10.29 -10.58
C ASP A 74 -7.93 8.93 -11.30
N SER A 75 -9.03 8.22 -10.97
CA SER A 75 -9.43 6.84 -11.40
C SER A 75 -9.41 6.54 -12.92
N VAL A 76 -8.95 7.46 -13.77
CA VAL A 76 -8.67 7.23 -15.19
C VAL A 76 -7.34 7.86 -15.59
N ILE A 77 -6.21 7.39 -15.05
CA ILE A 77 -4.95 7.41 -15.82
C ILE A 77 -4.32 6.03 -15.73
N VAL A 78 -4.72 5.18 -16.68
CA VAL A 78 -3.98 3.98 -17.08
C VAL A 78 -2.47 4.31 -17.05
N PRO A 79 -1.66 3.71 -16.15
CA PRO A 79 -0.28 4.13 -15.88
C PRO A 79 0.68 4.09 -17.07
N ASP A 80 0.21 3.65 -18.24
CA ASP A 80 0.97 3.45 -19.46
C ASP A 80 0.49 4.29 -20.66
N LEU A 81 -0.58 5.10 -20.55
CA LEU A 81 -1.03 5.95 -21.67
C LEU A 81 -0.74 7.43 -21.42
N PRO A 82 -0.19 8.16 -22.41
CA PRO A 82 -0.01 9.60 -22.30
C PRO A 82 -1.38 10.29 -22.27
N ASP A 83 -1.50 11.33 -21.44
CA ASP A 83 -2.58 12.30 -21.40
C ASP A 83 -1.89 13.68 -21.45
N SER A 84 -1.92 14.30 -22.62
CA SER A 84 -1.11 15.46 -22.96
C SER A 84 -1.71 16.79 -22.46
N ASP A 85 -3.00 16.86 -22.19
CA ASP A 85 -3.68 18.07 -21.68
C ASP A 85 -4.30 17.93 -20.28
N GLY A 86 -4.29 16.71 -19.71
CA GLY A 86 -4.69 16.44 -18.35
C GLY A 86 -6.19 16.50 -18.14
N ASP A 87 -7.00 16.18 -19.15
CA ASP A 87 -8.46 16.14 -19.06
C ASP A 87 -9.01 14.82 -18.45
N GLY A 88 -8.16 13.81 -18.27
CA GLY A 88 -8.55 12.49 -17.75
C GLY A 88 -8.94 11.47 -18.84
N VAL A 89 -8.72 11.80 -20.12
CA VAL A 89 -8.90 10.91 -21.26
C VAL A 89 -7.52 10.64 -21.90
N PRO A 90 -7.08 9.38 -22.02
CA PRO A 90 -5.79 9.10 -22.67
C PRO A 90 -5.73 9.61 -24.11
N ASP A 91 -4.56 10.07 -24.58
CA ASP A 91 -4.32 10.60 -25.95
C ASP A 91 -4.83 9.65 -27.07
N SER A 92 -4.91 8.34 -26.78
CA SER A 92 -5.41 7.34 -27.73
C SER A 92 -6.93 7.29 -27.87
N ASP A 93 -7.65 7.72 -26.85
CA ASP A 93 -9.11 7.73 -26.74
C ASP A 93 -9.68 9.16 -26.67
N ASP A 94 -8.81 10.17 -26.65
CA ASP A 94 -9.15 11.58 -26.68
C ASP A 94 -9.29 12.10 -28.12
N SER A 95 -10.37 12.84 -28.36
CA SER A 95 -10.63 13.50 -29.64
C SER A 95 -9.75 14.73 -29.83
N CYS A 96 -9.27 15.30 -28.74
CA CYS A 96 -8.43 16.50 -28.67
C CYS A 96 -7.22 16.33 -27.75
N PRO A 97 -6.23 15.46 -28.10
CA PRO A 97 -5.08 15.06 -27.25
C PRO A 97 -4.08 16.16 -26.85
N SER A 98 -4.48 17.42 -26.78
CA SER A 98 -3.63 18.55 -26.44
C SER A 98 -4.43 19.80 -26.05
N ASP A 99 -5.76 19.74 -26.04
CA ASP A 99 -6.67 20.87 -25.86
C ASP A 99 -7.79 20.56 -24.85
N ASN A 100 -7.67 21.14 -23.65
CA ASN A 100 -8.71 21.15 -22.61
C ASN A 100 -9.28 22.58 -22.46
N PRO A 101 -10.56 22.86 -22.79
CA PRO A 101 -11.65 21.90 -23.01
C PRO A 101 -11.66 21.27 -24.41
N ASP A 102 -12.13 20.02 -24.45
CA ASP A 102 -12.19 19.10 -25.60
C ASP A 102 -13.17 19.59 -26.70
N ASP A 103 -13.71 18.67 -27.49
CA ASP A 103 -14.80 18.88 -28.44
C ASP A 103 -16.16 19.04 -27.72
N THR A 104 -16.49 20.27 -27.29
CA THR A 104 -17.74 20.53 -26.54
C THR A 104 -19.01 20.23 -27.37
N ASP A 105 -18.95 20.34 -28.70
CA ASP A 105 -20.13 20.19 -29.57
C ASP A 105 -20.22 18.85 -30.34
N GLY A 106 -19.21 17.99 -30.18
CA GLY A 106 -19.15 16.64 -30.73
C GLY A 106 -18.97 16.60 -32.24
N ASP A 107 -18.47 17.67 -32.86
CA ASP A 107 -18.26 17.77 -34.31
C ASP A 107 -16.91 17.20 -34.78
N SER A 108 -16.14 16.64 -33.86
CA SER A 108 -14.78 16.10 -34.02
C SER A 108 -13.73 17.16 -34.36
N VAL A 109 -13.96 18.41 -33.95
CA VAL A 109 -13.01 19.52 -34.01
C VAL A 109 -12.79 20.06 -32.60
N CYS A 110 -11.53 20.34 -32.26
CA CYS A 110 -11.18 20.90 -30.96
C CYS A 110 -11.61 22.36 -30.85
N ASP A 111 -12.18 22.73 -29.70
CA ASP A 111 -12.69 24.07 -29.43
C ASP A 111 -11.61 25.18 -29.54
N SER A 112 -10.35 24.80 -29.31
CA SER A 112 -9.20 25.73 -29.22
C SER A 112 -8.32 25.78 -30.49
N ALA A 113 -8.73 25.15 -31.59
CA ALA A 113 -7.96 25.02 -32.84
C ALA A 113 -7.77 26.31 -33.66
#